data_AF-A0A7V5F1M3-F1
#
_entry.id   AF-A0A7V5F1M3-F1
#
_cell.length_a   1.000
_cell.length_b   1.000
_cell.length_c   1.000
_cell.angle_alpha   90.00
_cell.angle_beta   90.00
_cell.angle_gamma   90.00
#
_symmetry.space_group_name_H-M   'P 1'
#
loop_
_entity.id
_entity.type
_entity.pdbx_description
1 polymer ?
#
loop_
_entity_poly.entity_id
_entity_poly.type
_entity_poly.pdbx_seq_one_letter_code
_entity_poly.pdbx_strand_id
1 'polypeptide(L)'
;MLKTLRTVGLALGLGVALAGASLAQEATPAATITPPDGPRSITPPSTATTDHSKFEILQQDFKSGPEVTAACLTCHTLADDQVMHSLHFTWNYESDLGQTLGKRTEINAFCGNVVGNEPRCTSCHAGYGWDDMHSAPPQQSTAVDCLACHDRSGQYTKTATGAGHPPLDPV
;
A
#
# COMPACT_ATOMS: atom_id res chain seq x y z
N MET A 1 22.59 -28.27 74.66
CA MET A 1 21.79 -27.45 75.60
C MET A 1 20.61 -26.89 74.84
N LEU A 2 19.43 -27.43 75.10
CA LEU A 2 18.15 -27.12 74.47
C LEU A 2 17.33 -26.25 75.44
N LYS A 3 16.72 -25.16 74.95
CA LYS A 3 15.49 -24.51 75.48
C LYS A 3 15.12 -23.36 74.52
N THR A 4 14.13 -23.54 73.63
CA THR A 4 12.72 -23.10 73.79
C THR A 4 12.56 -21.65 74.27
N LEU A 5 11.85 -20.80 73.51
CA LEU A 5 10.41 -20.49 73.66
C LEU A 5 9.99 -19.24 72.82
N ARG A 6 8.85 -19.37 72.10
CA ARG A 6 7.74 -18.40 71.87
C ARG A 6 8.05 -16.98 71.32
N THR A 7 7.29 -16.43 70.38
CA THR A 7 5.84 -16.16 70.44
C THR A 7 5.25 -15.92 69.04
N VAL A 8 4.00 -16.36 68.88
CA VAL A 8 3.09 -16.05 67.77
C VAL A 8 2.60 -14.61 67.90
N GLY A 9 2.76 -13.80 66.85
CA GLY A 9 2.24 -12.44 66.74
C GLY A 9 1.21 -12.35 65.61
N LEU A 10 -0.06 -12.35 66.00
CA LEU A 10 -1.23 -12.10 65.17
C LEU A 10 -1.28 -10.59 64.83
N ALA A 11 -1.17 -10.22 63.55
CA ALA A 11 -1.36 -8.84 63.10
C ALA A 11 -2.41 -8.77 61.99
N LEU A 12 -3.64 -8.58 62.46
CA LEU A 12 -4.79 -7.88 61.88
C LEU A 12 -4.58 -7.31 60.46
N GLY A 13 -5.26 -7.92 59.49
CA GLY A 13 -5.44 -7.37 58.16
C GLY A 13 -6.31 -6.12 58.21
N LEU A 14 -5.76 -5.00 57.76
CA LEU A 14 -6.49 -3.75 57.57
C LEU A 14 -7.01 -3.74 56.12
N GLY A 15 -8.25 -4.20 55.94
CA GLY A 15 -8.96 -4.14 54.67
C GLY A 15 -9.24 -2.68 54.31
N VAL A 16 -8.57 -2.18 53.28
CA VAL A 16 -8.91 -0.90 52.65
C VAL A 16 -10.14 -1.14 51.78
N ALA A 17 -11.31 -0.74 52.28
CA ALA A 17 -12.53 -0.69 51.50
C ALA A 17 -12.44 0.49 50.51
N LEU A 18 -12.14 0.21 49.23
CA LEU A 18 -12.37 1.18 48.16
C LEU A 18 -13.89 1.30 47.96
N ALA A 19 -14.47 2.39 48.46
CA ALA A 19 -15.81 2.81 48.07
C ALA A 19 -15.78 3.24 46.60
N GLY A 20 -16.18 2.33 45.70
CA GLY A 20 -16.42 2.65 44.30
C GLY A 20 -17.64 3.55 44.18
N ALA A 21 -17.43 4.84 43.93
CA ALA A 21 -18.48 5.71 43.44
C ALA A 21 -18.79 5.30 41.98
N SER A 22 -19.84 4.53 41.77
CA SER A 22 -20.40 4.30 40.44
C SER A 22 -20.97 5.62 39.93
N LEU A 23 -20.22 6.28 39.05
CA LEU A 23 -20.78 7.23 38.11
C LEU A 23 -21.61 6.43 37.12
N ALA A 24 -22.93 6.45 37.28
CA ALA A 24 -23.85 5.96 36.26
C ALA A 24 -23.71 6.87 35.04
N GLN A 25 -23.03 6.37 34.00
CA GLN A 25 -22.99 6.99 32.69
C GLN A 25 -24.39 6.85 32.08
N GLU A 26 -25.13 7.94 31.94
CA GLU A 26 -26.36 7.92 31.13
C GLU A 26 -25.98 7.61 29.68
N ALA A 27 -26.44 6.47 29.18
CA ALA A 27 -26.26 6.08 27.80
C ALA A 27 -27.17 6.94 26.93
N THR A 28 -26.57 7.88 26.19
CA THR A 28 -27.25 8.55 25.09
C THR A 28 -27.66 7.51 24.05
N PRO A 29 -28.89 7.55 23.52
CA PRO A 29 -29.29 6.65 22.45
C PRO A 29 -28.37 6.88 21.25
N ALA A 30 -27.75 5.79 20.77
CA ALA A 30 -26.91 5.83 19.58
C ALA A 30 -27.73 6.41 18.43
N ALA A 31 -27.28 7.54 17.89
CA ALA A 31 -27.81 8.06 16.64
C ALA A 31 -27.61 6.98 15.57
N THR A 32 -28.69 6.57 14.91
CA THR A 32 -28.63 5.69 13.74
C THR A 32 -27.86 6.43 12.65
N ILE A 33 -26.57 6.15 12.52
CA ILE A 33 -25.75 6.58 11.40
C ILE A 33 -26.26 5.80 10.20
N THR A 34 -27.05 6.45 9.35
CA THR A 34 -27.33 5.92 8.02
C THR A 34 -25.98 5.87 7.30
N PRO A 35 -25.54 4.72 6.78
CA PRO A 35 -24.33 4.67 5.97
C PRO A 35 -24.50 5.67 4.82
N PRO A 36 -23.49 6.50 4.50
CA PRO A 36 -23.55 7.25 3.25
C PRO A 36 -23.76 6.25 2.11
N ASP A 37 -24.62 6.63 1.16
CA ASP A 37 -24.83 5.88 -0.09
C ASP A 37 -23.49 5.28 -0.55
N GLY A 38 -23.48 3.98 -0.86
CA GLY A 38 -22.29 3.27 -1.37
C GLY A 38 -21.64 4.03 -2.53
N PRO A 39 -20.37 3.74 -2.88
CA PRO A 39 -19.56 4.61 -3.73
C PRO A 39 -20.33 5.01 -4.98
N ARG A 40 -20.77 6.27 -5.02
CA ARG A 40 -21.31 6.86 -6.24
C ARG A 40 -20.18 6.78 -7.26
N SER A 41 -20.41 6.03 -8.33
CA SER A 41 -19.61 6.16 -9.55
C SER A 41 -19.82 7.57 -10.06
N ILE A 42 -19.01 8.50 -9.56
CA ILE A 42 -18.75 9.76 -10.23
C ILE A 42 -17.88 9.34 -11.40
N THR A 43 -18.49 8.93 -12.51
CA THR A 43 -17.79 8.87 -13.78
C THR A 43 -17.73 10.31 -14.26
N PRO A 44 -16.63 11.06 -14.07
CA PRO A 44 -16.48 12.33 -14.75
C PRO A 44 -16.63 12.08 -16.25
N PRO A 45 -17.30 12.96 -17.01
CA PRO A 45 -17.39 12.81 -18.45
C PRO A 45 -15.97 12.67 -19.00
N SER A 46 -15.71 11.59 -19.75
CA SER A 46 -14.39 11.32 -20.26
C SER A 46 -14.01 12.40 -21.28
N THR A 47 -13.16 13.34 -20.88
CA THR A 47 -12.46 14.28 -21.78
C THR A 47 -11.38 13.58 -22.62
N ALA A 48 -11.40 12.24 -22.66
CA ALA A 48 -10.45 11.45 -23.41
C ALA A 48 -10.58 11.76 -24.90
N THR A 49 -9.49 12.21 -25.49
CA THR A 49 -9.39 12.52 -26.93
C THR A 49 -9.23 11.25 -27.78
N THR A 50 -9.18 10.08 -27.16
CA THR A 50 -8.96 8.79 -27.80
C THR A 50 -9.77 7.69 -27.12
N ASP A 51 -10.33 6.81 -27.94
CA ASP A 51 -11.05 5.61 -27.52
C ASP A 51 -10.18 4.37 -27.76
N HIS A 52 -9.57 3.87 -26.69
CA HIS A 52 -8.64 2.75 -26.74
C HIS A 52 -9.29 1.44 -27.17
N SER A 53 -10.61 1.31 -27.02
CA SER A 53 -11.33 0.09 -27.45
C SER A 53 -11.33 -0.12 -28.96
N LYS A 54 -10.99 0.93 -29.74
CA LYS A 54 -11.00 0.89 -31.22
C LYS A 54 -9.67 0.48 -31.85
N PHE A 55 -8.60 0.30 -31.08
CA PHE A 55 -7.31 -0.08 -31.65
C PHE A 55 -7.11 -1.59 -31.59
N GLU A 56 -6.91 -2.22 -32.75
CA GLU A 56 -6.66 -3.66 -32.87
C GLU A 56 -5.45 -4.12 -32.06
N ILE A 57 -4.40 -3.29 -31.93
CA ILE A 57 -3.22 -3.59 -31.11
C ILE A 57 -3.55 -3.76 -29.61
N LEU A 58 -4.70 -3.28 -29.15
CA LEU A 58 -5.15 -3.43 -27.76
C LEU A 58 -6.24 -4.50 -27.61
N GLN A 59 -6.66 -5.13 -28.72
CA GLN A 59 -7.68 -6.18 -28.76
C GLN A 59 -7.05 -7.57 -28.88
N GLN A 60 -6.01 -7.83 -28.09
CA GLN A 60 -5.30 -9.10 -28.10
C GLN A 60 -5.13 -9.65 -26.68
N ASP A 61 -4.87 -10.96 -26.60
CA ASP A 61 -4.58 -11.62 -25.33
C ASP A 61 -3.15 -11.32 -24.88
N PHE A 62 -3.00 -10.35 -24.00
CA PHE A 62 -1.72 -10.08 -23.33
C PHE A 62 -1.42 -11.16 -22.28
N LYS A 63 -0.17 -11.63 -22.24
CA LYS A 63 0.34 -12.62 -21.28
C LYS A 63 1.15 -12.01 -20.15
N SER A 64 1.42 -10.71 -20.22
CA SER A 64 2.08 -9.98 -19.13
C SER A 64 1.78 -8.48 -19.18
N GLY A 65 1.93 -7.81 -18.03
CA GLY A 65 1.86 -6.34 -17.96
C GLY A 65 2.84 -5.63 -18.91
N PRO A 66 4.12 -6.05 -19.00
CA PRO A 66 5.07 -5.50 -19.97
C PRO A 66 4.63 -5.59 -21.44
N GLU A 67 3.91 -6.63 -21.84
CA GLU A 67 3.36 -6.72 -23.21
C GLU A 67 2.28 -5.65 -23.47
N VAL A 68 1.45 -5.34 -22.46
CA VAL A 68 0.50 -4.22 -22.55
C VAL A 68 1.25 -2.90 -22.70
N THR A 69 2.28 -2.66 -21.88
CA THR A 69 3.10 -1.45 -21.96
C THR A 69 3.78 -1.34 -23.33
N ALA A 70 4.28 -2.43 -23.90
CA ALA A 70 4.83 -2.43 -25.26
C ALA A 70 3.81 -1.94 -26.30
N ALA A 71 2.54 -2.35 -26.20
CA ALA A 71 1.46 -1.85 -27.05
C ALA A 71 1.16 -0.37 -26.80
N CYS A 72 1.16 0.10 -25.54
CA CYS A 72 0.99 1.52 -25.23
C CYS A 72 2.08 2.38 -25.88
N LEU A 73 3.33 1.92 -25.84
CA LEU A 73 4.49 2.66 -26.33
C LEU A 73 4.57 2.78 -27.86
N THR A 74 3.77 2.04 -28.62
CA THR A 74 3.68 2.26 -30.08
C THR A 74 3.04 3.62 -30.43
N CYS A 75 2.28 4.19 -29.50
CA CYS A 75 1.61 5.49 -29.65
C CYS A 75 2.12 6.53 -28.63
N HIS A 76 2.43 6.08 -27.40
CA HIS A 76 2.91 6.93 -26.31
C HIS A 76 4.45 6.85 -26.17
N THR A 77 5.17 7.17 -27.23
CA THR A 77 6.59 6.86 -27.42
C THR A 77 7.58 7.53 -26.46
N LEU A 78 7.12 8.44 -25.60
CA LEU A 78 7.93 9.14 -24.60
C LEU A 78 7.42 8.92 -23.17
N ALA A 79 6.32 8.18 -23.02
CA ALA A 79 5.63 8.08 -21.74
C ALA A 79 6.40 7.22 -20.73
N ASP A 80 7.12 6.20 -21.19
CA ASP A 80 8.01 5.42 -20.34
C ASP A 80 9.06 6.31 -19.69
N ASP A 81 9.80 7.08 -20.49
CA ASP A 81 10.85 7.98 -20.01
C ASP A 81 10.31 9.01 -19.01
N GLN A 82 9.15 9.61 -19.31
CA GLN A 82 8.50 10.57 -18.42
C GLN A 82 8.11 9.95 -17.07
N VAL A 83 7.58 8.72 -17.08
CA VAL A 83 7.22 8.03 -15.85
C VAL A 83 8.45 7.59 -15.09
N MET A 84 9.48 7.10 -15.78
CA MET A 84 10.73 6.62 -15.17
C MET A 84 11.50 7.72 -14.43
N HIS A 85 11.37 8.98 -14.86
CA HIS A 85 11.91 10.16 -14.18
C HIS A 85 11.04 10.70 -13.04
N SER A 86 9.92 10.05 -12.73
CA SER A 86 9.00 10.49 -11.67
C SER A 86 9.25 9.80 -10.34
N LEU A 87 8.79 10.43 -9.25
CA LEU A 87 8.81 9.85 -7.90
C LEU A 87 8.05 8.51 -7.80
N HIS A 88 7.02 8.31 -8.63
CA HIS A 88 6.25 7.07 -8.65
C HIS A 88 7.08 5.87 -9.12
N PHE A 89 8.13 6.12 -9.90
CA PHE A 89 9.03 5.10 -10.41
C PHE A 89 10.36 5.04 -9.66
N THR A 90 11.00 6.18 -9.38
CA THR A 90 12.31 6.18 -8.71
C THR A 90 12.21 5.86 -7.22
N TRP A 91 11.08 6.19 -6.59
CA TRP A 91 10.90 6.20 -5.13
C TRP A 91 11.96 6.99 -4.36
N ASN A 92 12.61 7.95 -5.02
CA ASN A 92 13.68 8.76 -4.49
C ASN A 92 13.54 10.22 -4.93
N TYR A 93 13.88 11.13 -4.03
CA TYR A 93 14.09 12.56 -4.30
C TYR A 93 15.21 13.12 -3.43
N GLU A 94 15.77 14.25 -3.83
CA GLU A 94 16.72 15.00 -3.01
C GLU A 94 16.00 16.07 -2.21
N SER A 95 16.22 16.11 -0.90
CA SER A 95 15.69 17.17 -0.03
C SER A 95 16.49 18.47 -0.16
N ASP A 96 15.94 19.58 0.34
CA ASP A 96 16.64 20.87 0.39
C ASP A 96 17.93 20.83 1.22
N LEU A 97 18.08 19.80 2.07
CA LEU A 97 19.28 19.55 2.89
C LEU A 97 20.30 18.64 2.19
N GLY A 98 20.06 18.25 0.93
CA GLY A 98 20.92 17.36 0.16
C GLY A 98 20.88 15.90 0.62
N GLN A 99 19.75 15.46 1.18
CA GLN A 99 19.53 14.06 1.57
C GLN A 99 18.66 13.35 0.53
N THR A 100 19.08 12.16 0.10
CA THR A 100 18.23 11.27 -0.69
C THR A 100 17.14 10.64 0.18
N LEU A 101 15.91 11.08 -0.02
CA LEU A 101 14.71 10.64 0.69
C LEU A 101 13.74 9.93 -0.25
N GLY A 102 12.69 9.34 0.32
CA GLY A 102 11.66 8.58 -0.40
C GLY A 102 11.56 7.12 0.02
N LYS A 103 10.55 6.43 -0.51
CA LYS A 103 10.17 5.09 -0.07
C LYS A 103 11.31 4.06 -0.15
N ARG A 104 12.29 4.27 -1.04
CA ARG A 104 13.44 3.37 -1.16
C ARG A 104 14.43 3.49 0.00
N THR A 105 14.58 4.69 0.60
CA THR A 105 15.60 4.96 1.63
C THR A 105 15.00 5.19 3.02
N GLU A 106 13.71 5.49 3.11
CA GLU A 106 13.03 5.81 4.35
C GLU A 106 12.58 4.57 5.14
N ILE A 107 12.57 4.71 6.46
CA ILE A 107 12.09 3.70 7.42
C ILE A 107 10.87 4.27 8.15
N ASN A 108 9.83 3.46 8.31
CA ASN A 108 8.63 3.81 9.06
C ASN A 108 8.27 2.75 10.12
N ALA A 109 7.29 3.07 10.96
CA ALA A 109 6.79 2.21 12.04
C ALA A 109 5.71 1.19 11.60
N PHE A 110 5.48 1.03 10.30
CA PHE A 110 4.52 0.05 9.76
C PHE A 110 5.25 -1.20 9.27
N CYS A 111 5.66 -1.22 8.01
CA CYS A 111 6.38 -2.35 7.42
C CYS A 111 7.91 -2.20 7.54
N GLY A 112 8.41 -1.18 8.25
CA GLY A 112 9.84 -0.93 8.38
C GLY A 112 10.40 -0.26 7.14
N ASN A 113 10.96 -1.03 6.22
CA ASN A 113 11.54 -0.55 4.97
C ASN A 113 11.24 -1.54 3.82
N VAL A 114 11.64 -1.17 2.61
CA VAL A 114 11.43 -1.98 1.41
C VAL A 114 12.41 -3.15 1.32
N VAL A 115 13.63 -2.99 1.84
CA VAL A 115 14.73 -3.95 1.72
C VAL A 115 14.37 -5.27 2.40
N GLY A 116 14.50 -6.38 1.67
CA GLY A 116 14.13 -7.72 2.14
C GLY A 116 12.64 -8.05 2.06
N ASN A 117 11.80 -7.14 1.55
CA ASN A 117 10.36 -7.34 1.33
C ASN A 117 9.91 -6.82 -0.05
N GLU A 118 10.83 -6.70 -0.99
CA GLU A 118 10.65 -6.03 -2.28
C GLU A 118 9.40 -6.50 -3.01
N PRO A 119 9.17 -7.81 -3.25
CA PRO A 119 8.02 -8.27 -4.03
C PRO A 119 6.67 -7.86 -3.44
N ARG A 120 6.60 -7.69 -2.11
CA ARG A 120 5.42 -7.20 -1.40
C ARG A 120 5.30 -5.68 -1.48
N CYS A 121 6.40 -4.96 -1.29
CA CYS A 121 6.38 -3.51 -1.29
C CYS A 121 6.14 -2.92 -2.69
N THR A 122 6.73 -3.54 -3.72
CA THR A 122 6.68 -3.11 -5.13
C THR A 122 5.40 -3.56 -5.84
N SER A 123 4.50 -4.29 -5.18
CA SER A 123 3.10 -4.37 -5.62
C SER A 123 2.40 -3.00 -5.67
N CYS A 124 2.98 -1.97 -5.03
CA CYS A 124 2.53 -0.58 -5.10
C CYS A 124 3.43 0.32 -5.96
N HIS A 125 4.46 -0.23 -6.62
CA HIS A 125 5.36 0.53 -7.49
C HIS A 125 4.70 0.77 -8.85
N ALA A 126 5.02 1.87 -9.53
CA ALA A 126 4.49 2.20 -10.86
C ALA A 126 5.23 1.44 -11.99
N GLY A 127 5.69 0.23 -11.70
CA GLY A 127 6.40 -0.61 -12.63
C GLY A 127 6.30 -2.10 -12.27
N TYR A 128 6.99 -2.90 -13.06
CA TYR A 128 7.00 -4.35 -13.01
C TYR A 128 8.40 -4.88 -12.69
N GLY A 129 8.48 -5.91 -11.87
CA GLY A 129 9.69 -6.71 -11.67
C GLY A 129 10.78 -6.05 -10.83
N TRP A 130 10.45 -5.08 -9.97
CA TRP A 130 11.44 -4.53 -9.04
C TRP A 130 11.52 -5.39 -7.77
N ASP A 131 12.51 -6.27 -7.72
CA ASP A 131 12.71 -7.27 -6.67
C ASP A 131 14.03 -7.11 -5.88
N ASP A 132 14.88 -6.16 -6.27
CA ASP A 132 16.15 -5.85 -5.62
C ASP A 132 16.32 -4.34 -5.40
N MET A 133 16.27 -3.88 -4.14
CA MET A 133 16.51 -2.47 -3.79
C MET A 133 17.99 -2.06 -3.87
N HIS A 134 18.93 -3.00 -4.02
CA HIS A 134 20.33 -2.66 -4.30
C HIS A 134 20.53 -2.17 -5.74
N SER A 135 19.60 -2.48 -6.63
CA SER A 135 19.60 -2.09 -8.04
C SER A 135 18.53 -1.03 -8.32
N ALA A 136 18.74 -0.19 -9.34
CA ALA A 136 17.67 0.71 -9.80
C ALA A 136 16.42 -0.11 -10.21
N PRO A 137 15.21 0.50 -10.19
CA PRO A 137 14.05 -0.17 -10.77
C PRO A 137 14.35 -0.61 -12.22
N PRO A 138 13.72 -1.67 -12.75
CA PRO A 138 14.02 -2.14 -14.09
C PRO A 138 13.93 -1.03 -15.15
N GLN A 139 14.98 -0.89 -15.95
CA GLN A 139 15.16 0.26 -16.87
C GLN A 139 14.65 -0.01 -18.29
N GLN A 140 14.06 -1.18 -18.56
CA GLN A 140 13.45 -1.45 -19.87
C GLN A 140 12.20 -0.59 -20.02
N SER A 141 11.98 0.04 -21.17
CA SER A 141 10.79 0.87 -21.44
C SER A 141 9.46 0.20 -21.06
N THR A 142 9.37 -1.11 -21.25
CA THR A 142 8.19 -1.92 -20.93
C THR A 142 7.99 -2.21 -19.43
N ALA A 143 8.92 -1.77 -18.57
CA ALA A 143 8.84 -1.97 -17.13
C ALA A 143 7.89 -0.99 -16.42
N VAL A 144 7.43 0.06 -17.10
CA VAL A 144 6.41 0.98 -16.56
C VAL A 144 5.05 0.29 -16.55
N ASP A 145 4.30 0.45 -15.46
CA ASP A 145 2.91 0.01 -15.38
C ASP A 145 1.97 1.19 -15.67
N CYS A 146 1.48 1.27 -16.90
CA CYS A 146 0.53 2.29 -17.32
C CYS A 146 -0.88 2.06 -16.71
N LEU A 147 -1.29 0.81 -16.52
CA LEU A 147 -2.65 0.45 -16.08
C LEU A 147 -2.87 0.73 -14.60
N ALA A 148 -1.81 0.74 -13.78
CA ALA A 148 -1.88 1.13 -12.37
C ALA A 148 -2.52 2.50 -12.14
N CYS A 149 -2.42 3.41 -13.11
CA CYS A 149 -3.02 4.74 -13.06
C CYS A 149 -4.15 4.93 -14.06
N HIS A 150 -4.12 4.23 -15.21
CA HIS A 150 -5.02 4.49 -16.33
C HIS A 150 -6.11 3.45 -16.54
N ASP A 151 -6.17 2.36 -15.76
CA ASP A 151 -7.35 1.52 -15.77
C ASP A 151 -8.59 2.31 -15.35
N ARG A 152 -9.67 2.18 -16.12
CA ARG A 152 -10.99 2.76 -15.81
C ARG A 152 -12.08 1.70 -15.66
N SER A 153 -11.73 0.42 -15.84
CA SER A 153 -12.65 -0.69 -15.63
C SER A 153 -12.81 -1.04 -14.16
N GLY A 154 -11.83 -0.68 -13.33
CA GLY A 154 -11.77 -1.07 -11.92
C GLY A 154 -11.43 -2.54 -11.71
N GLN A 155 -10.95 -3.21 -12.77
CA GLN A 155 -10.60 -4.64 -12.73
C GLN A 155 -9.08 -4.85 -12.64
N TYR A 156 -8.27 -3.83 -12.94
CA TYR A 156 -6.82 -3.98 -12.86
C TYR A 156 -6.35 -4.06 -11.41
N THR A 157 -5.56 -5.09 -11.12
CA THR A 157 -4.91 -5.25 -9.82
C THR A 157 -3.54 -5.89 -10.00
N LYS A 158 -2.65 -5.62 -9.05
CA LYS A 158 -1.33 -6.26 -8.96
C LYS A 158 -1.37 -7.39 -7.94
N THR A 159 -0.66 -8.47 -8.22
CA THR A 159 -0.46 -9.54 -7.24
C THR A 159 0.31 -8.99 -6.05
N ALA A 160 -0.24 -9.22 -4.85
CA ALA A 160 0.25 -8.69 -3.58
C ALA A 160 1.75 -8.92 -3.31
N THR A 161 2.31 -10.01 -3.84
CA THR A 161 3.72 -10.40 -3.68
C THR A 161 4.38 -10.65 -5.04
N GLY A 162 3.82 -10.12 -6.12
CA GLY A 162 4.26 -10.37 -7.49
C GLY A 162 5.27 -9.35 -8.02
N ALA A 163 5.92 -8.57 -7.15
CA ALA A 163 6.86 -7.51 -7.54
C ALA A 163 6.29 -6.54 -8.60
N GLY A 164 5.02 -6.18 -8.45
CA GLY A 164 4.32 -5.28 -9.37
C GLY A 164 3.57 -5.97 -10.50
N HIS A 165 3.76 -7.27 -10.75
CA HIS A 165 3.03 -7.95 -11.82
C HIS A 165 1.53 -8.16 -11.48
N PRO A 166 0.63 -8.06 -12.48
CA PRO A 166 -0.76 -8.48 -12.33
C PRO A 166 -0.87 -10.02 -12.27
N PRO A 167 -2.00 -10.56 -11.78
CA PRO A 167 -2.25 -12.00 -11.85
C PRO A 167 -2.30 -12.47 -13.30
N LEU A 168 -1.67 -13.62 -13.60
CA LEU A 168 -1.63 -14.21 -14.94
C LEU A 168 -2.92 -14.97 -15.30
N ASP A 169 -3.68 -15.37 -14.28
CA ASP A 169 -4.99 -16.00 -14.41
C ASP A 169 -6.08 -15.04 -13.91
N PRO A 170 -7.32 -15.12 -14.44
CA PRO A 170 -8.44 -14.37 -13.91
C PRO A 170 -8.63 -14.63 -12.41
N VAL A 171 -8.78 -13.56 -11.63
CA VAL A 171 -9.10 -13.60 -10.20
C VAL A 171 -10.60 -13.76 -9.95
#